data_AF-A0A6G8I6G4-F1
#
_entry.id   AF-A0A6G8I6G4-F1
#
_cell.length_a   1.000
_cell.length_b   1.000
_cell.length_c   1.000
_cell.angle_alpha   90.00
_cell.angle_beta   90.00
_cell.angle_gamma   90.00
#
_symmetry.space_group_name_H-M   'P 1'
#
loop_
_entity.id
_entity.type
_entity.pdbx_description
1 polymer ?
#
loop_
_entity_poly.entity_id
_entity_poly.type
_entity_poly.pdbx_seq_one_letter_code
_entity_poly.pdbx_strand_id
1 'polypeptide(L)'
;MALYDLQLYLFKLKNEPDMQAAFMQDREGHMVRHGLNEQERQAMLDQDIQALWRLGVHPLLMAPLGRFFNLPPDQYRATLRALAGERHLRS
;
A
#
# COMPACT_ATOMS: atom_id res chain seq x y z
N MET A 1 1.94 0.94 -12.39
CA MET A 1 2.82 -0.18 -12.82
C MET A 1 1.97 -1.45 -12.97
N ALA A 2 2.55 -2.64 -13.20
CA ALA A 2 1.77 -3.86 -13.08
C ALA A 2 1.45 -4.13 -11.59
N LEU A 3 0.33 -4.81 -11.29
CA LEU A 3 -0.05 -5.11 -9.89
C LEU A 3 1.06 -5.83 -9.13
N TYR A 4 1.76 -6.74 -9.79
CA TYR A 4 2.90 -7.44 -9.20
C TYR A 4 3.98 -6.47 -8.71
N ASP A 5 4.32 -5.48 -9.52
CA ASP A 5 5.36 -4.49 -9.20
C ASP A 5 4.96 -3.65 -7.99
N LEU A 6 3.68 -3.24 -7.89
CA LEU A 6 3.18 -2.48 -6.76
C LEU A 6 3.27 -3.31 -5.49
N GLN A 7 2.85 -4.56 -5.54
CA GLN A 7 2.93 -5.47 -4.40
C GLN A 7 4.37 -5.74 -3.99
N LEU A 8 5.29 -5.89 -4.95
CA LEU A 8 6.71 -6.05 -4.70
C LEU A 8 7.29 -4.79 -4.05
N TYR A 9 6.93 -3.61 -4.54
CA TYR A 9 7.32 -2.32 -3.95
C TYR A 9 6.86 -2.23 -2.49
N LEU A 10 5.60 -2.54 -2.21
CA LEU A 10 5.05 -2.51 -0.84
C LEU A 10 5.71 -3.56 0.07
N PHE A 11 6.03 -4.73 -0.48
CA PHE A 11 6.78 -5.75 0.23
C PHE A 11 8.18 -5.27 0.60
N LYS A 12 8.92 -4.64 -0.34
CA LYS A 12 10.26 -4.09 -0.06
C LYS A 12 10.19 -2.94 0.94
N LEU A 13 9.28 -1.99 0.74
CA LEU A 13 9.08 -0.86 1.65
C LEU A 13 8.81 -1.34 3.09
N LYS A 14 8.07 -2.43 3.28
CA LYS A 14 7.86 -3.03 4.59
C LYS A 14 9.14 -3.62 5.21
N ASN A 15 9.98 -4.28 4.40
CA ASN A 15 11.08 -5.11 4.90
C ASN A 15 12.44 -4.40 4.94
N GLU A 16 12.62 -3.35 4.13
CA GLU A 16 13.91 -2.69 3.94
C GLU A 16 13.93 -1.33 4.66
N PRO A 17 14.68 -1.19 5.78
CA PRO A 17 14.73 0.07 6.54
C PRO A 17 15.25 1.25 5.73
N ASP A 18 16.22 1.02 4.83
CA ASP A 18 16.77 2.07 3.96
C ASP A 18 15.70 2.61 3.02
N MET A 19 14.82 1.74 2.51
CA MET A 19 13.70 2.12 1.66
C MET A 19 12.64 2.89 2.44
N GLN A 20 12.40 2.54 3.71
CA GLN A 20 11.52 3.32 4.60
C GLN A 20 12.09 4.71 4.85
N ALA A 21 13.39 4.81 5.14
CA ALA A 21 14.05 6.09 5.38
C ALA A 21 13.99 6.97 4.13
N ALA A 22 14.31 6.42 2.95
CA ALA A 22 14.25 7.13 1.68
C ALA A 22 12.82 7.58 1.33
N PHE A 23 11.83 6.72 1.56
CA PHE A 23 10.42 7.08 1.40
C PHE A 23 10.02 8.21 2.35
N MET A 24 10.44 8.18 3.62
CA MET A 24 10.09 9.22 4.59
C MET A 24 10.76 10.57 4.32
N GLN A 25 11.94 10.57 3.67
CA GLN A 25 12.64 11.80 3.27
C GLN A 25 11.95 12.50 2.08
N ASP A 26 11.45 11.73 1.11
CA ASP A 26 10.87 12.25 -0.13
C ASP A 26 9.83 11.26 -0.68
N ARG A 27 8.61 11.28 -0.13
CA ARG A 27 7.57 10.28 -0.45
C ARG A 27 7.24 10.27 -1.94
N GLU A 28 6.91 11.43 -2.48
CA GLU A 28 6.45 11.56 -3.86
C GLU A 28 7.58 11.25 -4.84
N GLY A 29 8.75 11.86 -4.67
CA GLY A 29 9.90 11.62 -5.55
C GLY A 29 10.42 10.19 -5.46
N HIS A 30 10.37 9.56 -4.27
CA HIS A 30 10.69 8.14 -4.11
C HIS A 30 9.75 7.26 -4.94
N MET A 31 8.43 7.48 -4.84
CA MET A 31 7.47 6.69 -5.60
C MET A 31 7.58 6.90 -7.11
N VAL A 32 7.86 8.13 -7.56
CA VAL A 32 8.14 8.42 -8.97
C VAL A 32 9.38 7.65 -9.45
N ARG A 33 10.48 7.67 -8.69
CA ARG A 33 11.72 6.92 -9.01
C ARG A 33 11.50 5.41 -9.09
N HIS A 34 10.56 4.90 -8.30
CA HIS A 34 10.16 3.49 -8.32
C HIS A 34 9.10 3.14 -9.38
N GLY A 35 8.63 4.11 -10.18
CA GLY A 35 7.73 3.86 -11.30
C GLY A 35 6.25 3.72 -10.93
N LEU A 36 5.85 4.16 -9.72
CA LEU A 36 4.43 4.21 -9.36
C LEU A 36 3.74 5.23 -10.26
N ASN A 37 2.56 4.88 -10.78
CA ASN A 37 1.72 5.81 -11.52
C ASN A 37 1.00 6.77 -10.57
N GLU A 38 0.29 7.76 -11.12
CA GLU A 38 -0.40 8.77 -10.32
C GLU A 38 -1.41 8.17 -9.33
N GLN A 39 -2.21 7.20 -9.77
CA GLN A 39 -3.23 6.59 -8.93
C GLN A 39 -2.63 5.83 -7.75
N GLU A 40 -1.54 5.09 -7.98
CA GLU A 40 -0.81 4.35 -6.96
C GLU A 40 -0.13 5.30 -5.97
N ARG A 41 0.43 6.40 -6.46
CA ARG A 41 1.05 7.44 -5.63
C ARG A 41 0.03 8.11 -4.73
N GLN A 42 -1.11 8.55 -5.28
CA GLN A 42 -2.15 9.20 -4.48
C GLN A 42 -2.68 8.28 -3.39
N ALA A 43 -2.97 7.02 -3.73
CA ALA A 43 -3.41 6.02 -2.73
C ALA A 43 -2.40 5.84 -1.59
N MET A 44 -1.10 5.94 -1.89
CA MET A 44 -0.02 5.88 -0.89
C MET A 44 0.14 7.17 -0.07
N LEU A 45 0.00 8.34 -0.70
CA LEU A 45 0.10 9.65 -0.03
C LEU A 45 -1.08 9.87 0.92
N ASP A 46 -2.29 9.57 0.46
CA ASP A 46 -3.54 9.70 1.21
C ASP A 46 -3.73 8.58 2.24
N GLN A 47 -2.84 7.58 2.24
CA GLN A 47 -2.93 6.39 3.08
C GLN A 47 -4.28 5.67 2.88
N ASP A 48 -4.81 5.74 1.65
CA ASP A 48 -6.14 5.26 1.30
C ASP A 48 -6.13 3.74 1.08
N ILE A 49 -6.44 3.03 2.17
CA ILE A 49 -6.56 1.57 2.20
C ILE A 49 -7.64 1.07 1.21
N GLN A 50 -8.69 1.85 0.99
CA GLN A 50 -9.77 1.47 0.07
C GLN A 50 -9.31 1.60 -1.38
N ALA A 51 -8.58 2.66 -1.73
CA ALA A 51 -7.96 2.79 -3.05
C ALA A 51 -6.92 1.68 -3.30
N LEU A 52 -6.05 1.40 -2.32
CA LEU A 52 -5.08 0.30 -2.40
C LEU A 52 -5.78 -1.06 -2.56
N TRP A 53 -6.90 -1.27 -1.87
CA TRP A 53 -7.73 -2.45 -2.09
C TRP A 53 -8.18 -2.53 -3.53
N ARG A 54 -8.85 -1.49 -4.04
CA ARG A 54 -9.38 -1.47 -5.41
C ARG A 54 -8.30 -1.61 -6.48
N LEU A 55 -7.08 -1.12 -6.22
CA LEU A 55 -5.91 -1.27 -7.10
C LEU A 55 -5.41 -2.71 -7.24
N GLY A 56 -5.81 -3.64 -6.37
CA GLY A 56 -5.39 -5.04 -6.46
C GLY A 56 -4.54 -5.53 -5.30
N VAL A 57 -4.11 -4.65 -4.39
CA VAL A 57 -3.13 -5.00 -3.37
C VAL A 57 -3.66 -6.12 -2.46
N HIS A 58 -2.83 -7.12 -2.23
CA HIS A 58 -3.19 -8.25 -1.37
C HIS A 58 -3.34 -7.82 0.11
N PRO A 59 -4.34 -8.34 0.86
CA PRO A 59 -4.59 -7.93 2.26
C PRO A 59 -3.38 -8.12 3.20
N LEU A 60 -2.55 -9.14 2.94
CA LEU A 60 -1.34 -9.40 3.73
C LEU A 60 -0.29 -8.30 3.63
N LEU A 61 -0.32 -7.49 2.56
CA LEU A 61 0.54 -6.32 2.40
C LEU A 61 -0.07 -5.08 3.06
N MET A 62 -1.39 -5.04 3.28
CA MET A 62 -2.06 -3.91 3.91
C MET A 62 -1.86 -3.85 5.43
N ALA A 63 -1.81 -4.99 6.11
CA ALA A 63 -1.54 -5.01 7.56
C ALA A 63 -0.20 -4.31 7.94
N PRO A 64 0.93 -4.60 7.27
CA PRO A 64 2.17 -3.89 7.53
C PRO A 64 2.15 -2.43 7.05
N LEU A 65 1.46 -2.12 5.94
CA LEU A 65 1.27 -0.73 5.52
C LEU A 65 0.47 0.08 6.54
N GLY A 66 -0.58 -0.50 7.12
CA GLY A 66 -1.34 0.13 8.18
C GLY A 66 -0.46 0.47 9.38
N ARG A 67 0.45 -0.42 9.78
CA ARG A 67 1.44 -0.12 10.83
C ARG A 67 2.39 1.00 10.44
N PHE A 68 2.89 0.96 9.21
CA PHE A 68 3.80 1.98 8.68
C PHE A 68 3.14 3.36 8.61
N PHE A 69 1.86 3.41 8.27
CA PHE A 69 1.02 4.61 8.23
C PHE A 69 0.43 5.02 9.60
N ASN A 70 0.77 4.29 10.67
CA ASN A 70 0.22 4.49 12.01
C ASN A 70 -1.32 4.43 12.08
N LEU A 71 -1.93 3.63 11.20
CA LEU A 71 -3.36 3.34 11.21
C LEU A 71 -3.69 2.34 12.33
N PRO A 72 -4.68 2.62 13.20
CA PRO A 72 -5.16 1.68 14.20
C PRO A 72 -5.54 0.33 13.56
N PRO A 73 -5.14 -0.81 14.15
CA PRO A 73 -5.43 -2.12 13.58
C PRO A 73 -6.91 -2.39 13.35
N ASP A 74 -7.76 -1.90 14.24
CA ASP A 74 -9.21 -2.10 14.16
C ASP A 74 -9.82 -1.30 13.00
N GLN A 75 -9.27 -0.12 12.70
CA GLN A 75 -9.75 0.74 11.62
C GLN A 75 -9.49 0.10 10.25
N TYR A 76 -8.24 -0.30 9.95
CA TYR A 76 -7.96 -0.89 8.65
C TYR A 76 -8.67 -2.25 8.48
N ARG A 77 -8.79 -3.05 9.55
CA ARG A 77 -9.51 -4.34 9.50
C ARG A 77 -11.01 -4.15 9.24
N ALA A 78 -11.62 -3.14 9.85
CA ALA A 78 -13.01 -2.80 9.58
C ALA A 78 -13.22 -2.38 8.12
N THR A 79 -12.34 -1.53 7.58
CA THR A 79 -12.34 -1.15 6.16
C THR A 79 -12.22 -2.37 5.27
N LEU A 80 -11.25 -3.26 5.52
CA LEU A 80 -11.07 -4.48 4.73
C LEU A 80 -12.28 -5.41 4.79
N ARG A 81 -12.91 -5.56 5.96
CA ARG A 81 -14.11 -6.39 6.13
C ARG A 81 -15.29 -5.85 5.32
N ALA A 82 -15.46 -4.53 5.28
CA ALA A 82 -16.51 -3.90 4.47
C ALA A 82 -16.27 -4.13 2.95
N LEU A 83 -15.00 -4.20 2.53
CA LEU A 83 -14.61 -4.35 1.12
C LEU A 83 -14.45 -5.81 0.68
N ALA A 84 -14.46 -6.77 1.60
CA ALA A 84 -14.18 -8.18 1.32
C ALA A 84 -15.09 -8.80 0.24
N GLY A 85 -16.31 -8.26 0.07
CA GLY A 85 -17.25 -8.67 -0.98
C GLY A 85 -17.03 -8.03 -2.35
N GLU A 86 -16.22 -6.98 -2.46
CA GLU A 86 -16.00 -6.26 -3.73
C GLU A 86 -15.09 -7.04 -4.69
N ARG A 87 -14.27 -7.97 -4.18
CA ARG A 87 -13.33 -8.74 -5.00
C ARG A 87 -13.09 -10.14 -4.48
N HIS A 88 -13.05 -11.11 -5.40
CA HIS A 88 -12.48 -12.43 -5.13
C HIS A 88 -10.95 -12.36 -5.14
N LEU A 89 -10.33 -12.62 -3.99
CA LEU A 89 -8.90 -12.84 -3.89
C LEU A 89 -8.59 -14.18 -4.57
N ARG A 90 -7.83 -14.16 -5.66
CA ARG A 90 -7.25 -15.36 -6.24
C ARG A 90 -5.91 -15.60 -5.55
N SER A 91 -5.81 -16.72 -4.84
CA SER A 91 -4.58 -17.23 -4.24
C SER A 91 -3.55 -17.60 -5.31
#